data_AF-A0A7L5STF8-F1
#
_entry.id   AF-A0A7L5STF8-F1
#
_cell.length_a   1.000
_cell.length_b   1.000
_cell.length_c   1.000
_cell.angle_alpha   90.00
_cell.angle_beta   90.00
_cell.angle_gamma   90.00
#
_symmetry.space_group_name_H-M   'P 1'
#
loop_
_entity.id
_entity.type
_entity.pdbx_description
1 polymer ?
#
loop_
_entity_poly.entity_id
_entity_poly.type
_entity_poly.pdbx_seq_one_letter_code
_entity_poly.pdbx_strand_id
1 'polypeptide(L)'
;MDPIFRLPPNSPLAVTVSDDWGLIPLRVPAGWNVIYNQLSARRLPDGRVEANDSEDLYWARTAPPPWLTAEEVAEVGGLRAREINIDAGWYDGCGFRVVVLDPDWDHERASCTTPDLDEFVATLEAWMWVITQRGKFPES
;
A
#
# COMPACT_ATOMS: atom_id res chain seq x y z
N MET A 1 9.81 -12.35 -14.60
CA MET A 1 8.79 -13.42 -14.77
C MET A 1 7.92 -13.19 -13.58
N ASP A 2 6.66 -12.88 -13.82
CA ASP A 2 5.76 -12.46 -12.76
C ASP A 2 5.69 -13.50 -11.63
N PRO A 3 5.76 -13.08 -10.36
CA PRO A 3 5.72 -13.99 -9.23
C PRO A 3 4.36 -14.67 -9.13
N ILE A 4 4.39 -15.94 -8.75
CA ILE A 4 3.22 -16.80 -8.65
C ILE A 4 3.03 -17.25 -7.21
N PHE A 5 1.84 -16.98 -6.68
CA PHE A 5 1.48 -17.18 -5.29
C PHE A 5 0.38 -18.23 -5.13
N ARG A 6 0.33 -18.83 -3.94
CA ARG A 6 -0.82 -19.62 -3.47
C ARG A 6 -1.51 -18.84 -2.38
N LEU A 7 -2.64 -18.22 -2.71
CA LEU A 7 -3.44 -17.53 -1.72
C LEU A 7 -4.21 -18.53 -0.84
N PRO A 8 -4.38 -18.24 0.46
CA PRO A 8 -5.28 -19.02 1.31
C PRO A 8 -6.69 -19.08 0.70
N PRO A 9 -7.40 -20.22 0.75
CA PRO A 9 -8.75 -20.35 0.15
C PRO A 9 -9.78 -19.38 0.73
N ASN A 10 -9.54 -18.92 1.96
CA ASN A 10 -10.35 -17.97 2.71
C ASN A 10 -9.80 -16.54 2.68
N SER A 11 -8.73 -16.27 1.91
CA SER A 11 -8.24 -14.91 1.72
C SER A 11 -9.29 -14.07 0.97
N PRO A 12 -9.63 -12.86 1.47
CA PRO A 12 -10.45 -11.91 0.74
C PRO A 12 -9.87 -11.54 -0.64
N LEU A 13 -8.55 -11.60 -0.81
CA LEU A 13 -7.90 -11.33 -2.08
C LEU A 13 -8.16 -12.45 -3.09
N ALA A 14 -8.15 -13.71 -2.65
CA ALA A 14 -8.37 -14.86 -3.53
C ALA A 14 -9.73 -14.80 -4.27
N VAL A 15 -10.75 -14.23 -3.64
CA VAL A 15 -12.09 -14.10 -4.24
C VAL A 15 -12.21 -12.93 -5.23
N THR A 16 -11.34 -11.93 -5.14
CA THR A 16 -11.39 -10.74 -6.01
C THR A 16 -10.59 -10.89 -7.30
N VAL A 17 -9.64 -11.83 -7.35
CA VAL A 17 -8.80 -12.05 -8.54
C VAL A 17 -9.57 -12.81 -9.62
N SER A 18 -9.63 -12.24 -10.83
CA SER A 18 -10.20 -12.84 -12.04
C SER A 18 -9.18 -13.66 -12.81
N ASP A 19 -9.63 -14.44 -13.79
CA ASP A 19 -8.75 -15.18 -14.70
C ASP A 19 -8.03 -14.23 -15.69
N ASP A 20 -8.59 -13.05 -15.93
CA ASP A 20 -7.95 -11.95 -16.67
C ASP A 20 -7.13 -11.04 -15.74
N TRP A 21 -6.12 -10.36 -16.28
CA TRP A 21 -5.37 -9.33 -15.58
C TRP A 21 -6.31 -8.18 -15.16
N GLY A 22 -6.32 -7.88 -13.87
CA GLY A 22 -7.10 -6.78 -13.31
C GLY A 22 -6.40 -6.16 -12.11
N LEU A 23 -6.71 -4.89 -11.84
CA LEU A 23 -6.24 -4.21 -10.64
C LEU A 23 -6.77 -4.93 -9.39
N ILE A 24 -5.89 -5.10 -8.40
CA ILE A 24 -6.29 -5.57 -7.08
C ILE A 24 -7.09 -4.45 -6.40
N PRO A 25 -8.33 -4.69 -5.97
CA PRO A 25 -9.10 -3.69 -5.25
C PRO A 25 -8.50 -3.47 -3.86
N LEU A 26 -8.13 -2.23 -3.55
CA LEU A 26 -7.57 -1.82 -2.26
C LEU A 26 -8.58 -0.99 -1.46
N ARG A 27 -8.65 -1.24 -0.15
CA ARG A 27 -9.43 -0.45 0.81
C ARG A 27 -8.66 0.79 1.24
N VAL A 28 -8.78 1.84 0.44
CA VAL A 28 -8.15 3.14 0.72
C VAL A 28 -9.04 3.97 1.67
N PRO A 29 -8.59 4.30 2.89
CA PRO A 29 -9.35 5.13 3.80
C PRO A 29 -9.38 6.60 3.33
N ALA A 30 -10.41 7.34 3.77
CA ALA A 30 -10.52 8.77 3.48
C ALA A 30 -9.27 9.53 3.98
N GLY A 31 -8.85 10.54 3.21
CA GLY A 31 -7.65 11.33 3.49
C GLY A 31 -6.41 10.91 2.69
N TRP A 32 -6.48 9.79 1.97
CA TRP A 32 -5.46 9.40 0.99
C TRP A 32 -5.83 9.82 -0.42
N ASN A 33 -4.83 10.33 -1.13
CA ASN A 33 -4.87 10.53 -2.56
C ASN A 33 -3.97 9.48 -3.22
N VAL A 34 -4.57 8.56 -3.98
CA VAL A 34 -3.83 7.56 -4.75
C VAL A 34 -3.29 8.23 -6.00
N ILE A 35 -1.98 8.40 -6.06
CA ILE A 35 -1.31 9.04 -7.20
C ILE A 35 -1.06 8.02 -8.31
N TYR A 36 -0.72 6.79 -7.91
CA TYR A 36 -0.39 5.72 -8.84
C TYR A 36 -0.83 4.36 -8.29
N ASN A 37 -1.46 3.54 -9.12
CA ASN A 37 -1.81 2.15 -8.79
C ASN A 37 -1.74 1.30 -10.06
N GLN A 38 -0.77 0.39 -10.10
CA GLN A 38 -0.62 -0.66 -11.12
C GLN A 38 -0.64 -2.05 -10.49
N LEU A 39 -0.94 -2.17 -9.20
CA LEU A 39 -1.00 -3.46 -8.53
C LEU A 39 -2.10 -4.31 -9.16
N SER A 40 -1.69 -5.33 -9.91
CA SER A 40 -2.59 -6.15 -10.70
C SER A 40 -2.24 -7.62 -10.55
N ALA A 41 -3.25 -8.45 -10.72
CA ALA A 41 -3.09 -9.90 -10.65
C ALA A 41 -4.09 -10.60 -11.56
N ARG A 42 -3.80 -11.87 -11.84
CA ARG A 42 -4.73 -12.80 -12.48
C ARG A 42 -4.64 -14.19 -11.85
N ARG A 43 -5.71 -14.97 -12.01
CA ARG A 43 -5.79 -16.37 -11.61
C ARG A 43 -5.34 -17.26 -12.76
N LEU A 44 -4.42 -18.17 -12.48
CA LEU A 44 -3.96 -19.20 -13.40
C LEU A 44 -4.92 -20.39 -13.43
N PRO A 45 -4.91 -21.22 -14.50
CA PRO A 45 -5.79 -22.39 -14.60
C PRO A 45 -5.64 -23.42 -13.47
N ASP A 46 -4.49 -23.44 -12.78
CA ASP A 46 -4.23 -24.32 -11.64
C ASP A 46 -4.64 -23.70 -10.28
N GLY A 47 -5.30 -22.54 -10.31
CA GLY A 47 -5.81 -21.81 -9.15
C GLY A 47 -4.77 -20.93 -8.44
N ARG A 48 -3.51 -20.93 -8.87
CA ARG A 48 -2.50 -19.99 -8.36
C ARG A 48 -2.78 -18.57 -8.87
N VAL A 49 -2.18 -17.58 -8.22
CA VAL A 49 -2.31 -16.18 -8.60
C VAL A 49 -0.97 -15.66 -9.08
N GLU A 50 -0.96 -15.05 -10.25
CA GLU A 50 0.19 -14.33 -10.80
C GLU A 50 -0.05 -12.83 -10.60
N ALA A 51 0.94 -12.10 -10.08
CA ALA A 51 0.88 -10.65 -9.90
C ALA A 51 2.09 -9.99 -10.56
N ASN A 52 1.96 -8.72 -10.94
CA ASN A 52 3.04 -8.02 -11.64
C ASN A 52 4.25 -7.71 -10.73
N ASP A 53 5.46 -7.72 -11.31
CA ASP A 53 6.76 -7.69 -10.61
C ASP A 53 7.51 -6.34 -10.65
N SER A 54 6.79 -5.22 -10.78
CA SER A 54 7.40 -3.88 -10.89
C SER A 54 7.85 -3.29 -9.55
N GLU A 55 8.91 -2.49 -9.54
CA GLU A 55 9.29 -1.68 -8.37
C GLU A 55 8.27 -0.55 -8.10
N ASP A 56 7.51 -0.14 -9.11
CA ASP A 56 6.49 0.90 -9.00
C ASP A 56 5.10 0.22 -9.07
N LEU A 57 4.58 -0.29 -7.96
CA LEU A 57 3.23 -0.91 -7.95
C LEU A 57 2.18 0.07 -7.45
N TYR A 58 2.49 0.86 -6.43
CA TYR A 58 1.51 1.69 -5.77
C TYR A 58 2.15 2.87 -5.05
N TRP A 59 1.60 4.06 -5.25
CA TRP A 59 1.95 5.25 -4.51
C TRP A 59 0.69 6.04 -4.14
N ALA A 60 0.56 6.36 -2.86
CA ALA A 60 -0.44 7.28 -2.36
C ALA A 60 0.18 8.26 -1.36
N ARG A 61 -0.49 9.39 -1.17
CA ARG A 61 -0.10 10.38 -0.15
C ARG A 61 -1.29 10.88 0.63
N THR A 62 -1.07 11.23 1.90
CA THR A 62 -2.00 12.09 2.64
C THR A 62 -1.81 13.52 2.18
N ALA A 63 -2.89 14.30 2.15
CA ALA A 63 -2.80 15.75 1.96
C ALA A 63 -3.48 16.44 3.14
N PRO A 64 -2.89 17.50 3.71
CA PRO A 64 -3.63 18.36 4.61
C PRO A 64 -4.88 18.89 3.89
N PRO A 65 -6.03 18.93 4.55
CA PRO A 65 -7.19 19.63 4.02
C PRO A 65 -6.82 21.06 3.56
N PRO A 66 -7.27 21.50 2.37
CA PRO A 66 -6.82 22.76 1.76
C PRO A 66 -7.20 24.03 2.54
N TRP A 67 -8.04 23.90 3.56
CA TRP A 67 -8.46 24.98 4.45
C TRP A 67 -7.61 25.10 5.72
N LEU A 68 -6.72 24.15 6.01
CA LEU A 68 -5.79 24.25 7.14
C LEU A 68 -4.54 25.00 6.73
N THR A 69 -4.19 26.03 7.51
CA THR A 69 -2.93 26.75 7.38
C THR A 69 -1.76 25.89 7.89
N ALA A 70 -0.55 26.19 7.43
CA ALA A 70 0.66 25.49 7.88
C ALA A 70 0.86 25.58 9.41
N GLU A 71 0.40 26.68 10.02
CA GLU A 71 0.41 26.90 11.46
C GLU A 71 -0.60 25.98 12.17
N GLU A 72 -1.82 25.84 11.67
CA GLU A 72 -2.81 24.91 12.21
C GLU A 72 -2.40 23.44 12.04
N VAL A 73 -1.72 23.09 10.94
CA VAL A 73 -1.14 21.75 10.77
C VAL A 73 -0.07 21.46 11.84
N ALA A 74 0.76 22.46 12.16
CA ALA A 74 1.79 22.35 13.20
C ALA A 74 1.18 22.32 14.61
N GLU A 75 0.09 23.04 14.85
CA GLU A 75 -0.58 23.17 16.15
C GLU A 75 -1.49 21.97 16.47
N VAL A 76 -2.15 21.39 15.46
CA VAL A 76 -2.97 20.16 15.58
C VAL A 76 -2.09 18.91 15.79
N GLY A 77 -0.79 19.00 15.47
CA GLY A 77 0.25 18.13 16.05
C GLY A 77 0.11 16.63 15.81
N GLY A 78 -0.62 16.21 14.77
CA GLY A 78 -0.86 14.80 14.47
C GLY A 78 -0.56 14.46 13.01
N LEU A 79 -0.12 13.23 12.76
CA LEU A 79 0.11 12.70 11.39
C LEU A 79 -1.10 12.85 10.47
N ARG A 80 -2.30 13.05 11.02
CA ARG A 80 -3.54 13.30 10.29
C ARG A 80 -3.55 14.59 9.47
N ALA A 81 -2.71 15.57 9.81
CA ALA A 81 -2.60 16.84 9.10
C ALA A 81 -1.30 16.97 8.29
N ARG A 82 -0.40 15.98 8.39
CA ARG A 82 0.90 15.98 7.72
C ARG A 82 0.82 15.24 6.39
N GLU A 83 1.55 15.73 5.39
CA GLU A 83 1.81 14.95 4.17
C GLU A 83 2.73 13.77 4.50
N ILE A 84 2.28 12.58 4.13
CA ILE A 84 2.95 11.29 4.35
C ILE A 84 2.76 10.51 3.05
N ASN A 85 3.84 9.95 2.53
CA ASN A 85 3.79 9.07 1.38
C ASN A 85 3.74 7.62 1.85
N ILE A 86 2.98 6.79 1.13
CA ILE A 86 3.12 5.34 1.16
C ILE A 86 3.43 4.87 -0.24
N ASP A 87 4.53 4.14 -0.36
CA ASP A 87 5.06 3.62 -1.62
C ASP A 87 5.24 2.12 -1.51
N ALA A 88 4.98 1.41 -2.61
CA ALA A 88 5.05 -0.03 -2.62
C ALA A 88 5.40 -0.60 -3.99
N GLY A 89 6.21 -1.65 -3.96
CA GLY A 89 6.82 -2.27 -5.12
C GLY A 89 7.27 -3.70 -4.88
N TRP A 90 7.59 -4.42 -5.96
CA TRP A 90 8.27 -5.70 -5.93
C TRP A 90 9.75 -5.51 -6.26
N TYR A 91 10.62 -6.03 -5.39
CA TYR A 91 12.07 -5.97 -5.54
C TYR A 91 12.63 -7.37 -5.71
N ASP A 92 13.37 -7.58 -6.80
CA ASP A 92 13.93 -8.90 -7.11
C ASP A 92 14.81 -9.43 -5.98
N GLY A 93 14.61 -10.70 -5.63
CA GLY A 93 15.27 -11.36 -4.50
C GLY A 93 14.76 -10.99 -3.09
N CYS A 94 13.91 -9.96 -2.96
CA CYS A 94 13.38 -9.48 -1.67
C CYS A 94 11.87 -9.70 -1.53
N GLY A 95 11.11 -9.61 -2.62
CA GLY A 95 9.65 -9.68 -2.62
C GLY A 95 8.99 -8.31 -2.62
N PHE A 96 7.73 -8.24 -2.15
CA PHE A 96 7.04 -6.97 -2.00
C PHE A 96 7.64 -6.16 -0.86
N ARG A 97 7.72 -4.84 -1.04
CA ARG A 97 8.07 -3.89 0.01
C ARG A 97 7.03 -2.78 0.07
N VAL A 98 6.60 -2.44 1.28
CA VAL A 98 5.79 -1.25 1.57
C VAL A 98 6.65 -0.30 2.39
N VAL A 99 6.67 0.97 2.04
CA VAL A 99 7.46 2.01 2.71
C VAL A 99 6.58 3.21 3.03
N VAL A 100 6.69 3.71 4.26
CA VAL A 100 6.09 4.99 4.67
C VAL A 100 7.19 6.03 4.76
N LEU A 101 7.00 7.14 4.05
CA LEU A 101 8.02 8.17 3.86
C LEU A 101 7.48 9.54 4.27
N ASP A 102 8.38 10.39 4.75
CA ASP A 102 8.13 11.83 4.81
C ASP A 102 8.07 12.45 3.38
N PRO A 103 7.62 13.71 3.22
CA PRO A 103 7.49 14.35 1.92
C PRO A 103 8.79 14.52 1.12
N ASP A 104 9.94 14.45 1.79
CA ASP A 104 11.25 14.60 1.17
C ASP A 104 11.76 13.33 0.49
N TRP A 105 11.06 12.21 0.63
CA TRP A 105 11.42 10.88 0.09
C TRP A 105 12.71 10.27 0.65
N ASP A 106 13.46 11.01 1.44
CA ASP A 106 14.74 10.58 2.01
C ASP A 106 14.55 9.94 3.40
N HIS A 107 13.47 10.29 4.11
CA HIS A 107 13.22 9.77 5.46
C HIS A 107 12.14 8.68 5.49
N GLU A 108 12.60 7.44 5.54
CA GLU A 108 11.76 6.28 5.87
C GLU A 108 11.31 6.31 7.34
N ARG A 109 10.02 6.13 7.55
CA ARG A 109 9.37 6.07 8.86
C ARG A 109 9.03 4.65 9.28
N ALA A 110 8.67 3.82 8.32
CA ALA A 110 8.44 2.38 8.49
C ALA A 110 8.62 1.68 7.14
N SER A 111 9.09 0.44 7.17
CA SER A 111 9.05 -0.44 6.00
C SER A 111 8.78 -1.88 6.41
N CYS A 112 8.14 -2.60 5.50
CA CYS A 112 7.83 -4.02 5.64
C CYS A 112 8.14 -4.69 4.31
N THR A 113 8.82 -5.83 4.36
CA THR A 113 9.10 -6.66 3.19
C THR A 113 8.46 -8.02 3.39
N THR A 114 7.70 -8.49 2.39
CA THR A 114 7.08 -9.81 2.42
C THR A 114 7.09 -10.45 1.03
N PRO A 115 7.37 -11.76 0.92
CA PRO A 115 7.20 -12.50 -0.32
C PRO A 115 5.74 -12.92 -0.56
N ASP A 116 4.81 -12.62 0.34
CA ASP A 116 3.41 -13.04 0.26
C ASP A 116 2.50 -11.91 -0.21
N LEU A 117 1.69 -12.19 -1.24
CA LEU A 117 0.79 -11.20 -1.84
C LEU A 117 -0.38 -10.82 -0.91
N ASP A 118 -0.89 -11.75 -0.10
CA ASP A 118 -2.00 -11.48 0.82
C ASP A 118 -1.52 -10.61 2.00
N GLU A 119 -0.36 -10.94 2.56
CA GLU A 119 0.31 -10.14 3.59
C GLU A 119 0.67 -8.74 3.07
N PHE A 120 1.15 -8.65 1.84
CA PHE A 120 1.44 -7.37 1.20
C PHE A 120 0.21 -6.46 1.13
N VAL A 121 -0.90 -6.95 0.57
CA VAL A 121 -2.16 -6.20 0.45
C VAL A 121 -2.70 -5.83 1.83
N ALA A 122 -2.71 -6.78 2.77
CA ALA A 122 -3.17 -6.54 4.13
C ALA A 122 -2.34 -5.48 4.85
N THR A 123 -1.02 -5.50 4.69
CA THR A 123 -0.09 -4.52 5.27
C THR A 123 -0.33 -3.13 4.71
N LEU A 124 -0.43 -3.00 3.38
CA LEU A 124 -0.70 -1.74 2.71
C LEU A 124 -2.00 -1.10 3.22
N GLU A 125 -3.11 -1.86 3.22
CA GLU A 125 -4.41 -1.39 3.72
C GLU A 125 -4.36 -1.02 5.22
N ALA A 126 -3.74 -1.88 6.04
CA ALA A 126 -3.65 -1.68 7.48
C ALA A 126 -2.84 -0.42 7.82
N TRP A 127 -1.74 -0.17 7.13
CA TRP A 127 -0.87 0.98 7.36
C TRP A 127 -1.56 2.29 6.99
N MET A 128 -2.24 2.33 5.83
CA MET A 128 -3.06 3.48 5.44
C MET A 128 -4.15 3.78 6.48
N TRP A 129 -4.76 2.74 7.04
CA TRP A 129 -5.75 2.87 8.10
C TRP A 129 -5.15 3.35 9.43
N VAL A 130 -4.01 2.80 9.87
CA VAL A 130 -3.33 3.20 11.11
C VAL A 130 -2.94 4.69 11.07
N ILE A 131 -2.37 5.15 9.96
CA ILE A 131 -1.95 6.54 9.79
C ILE A 131 -3.15 7.49 9.90
N THR A 132 -4.23 7.21 9.18
CA THR A 132 -5.43 8.08 9.16
C THR A 132 -6.25 7.98 10.45
N GLN A 133 -6.55 6.77 10.90
CA GLN A 133 -7.48 6.52 12.02
C GLN A 133 -6.81 6.65 13.38
N ARG A 134 -5.53 6.30 13.52
CA ARG A 134 -4.81 6.41 14.80
C ARG A 134 -3.86 7.60 14.86
N GLY A 135 -3.53 8.22 13.73
CA GLY A 135 -2.58 9.33 13.70
C GLY A 135 -1.16 8.89 14.12
N LYS A 136 -0.81 7.63 13.85
CA LYS A 136 0.47 7.01 14.23
C LYS A 136 1.17 6.44 13.00
N PHE A 137 2.49 6.41 13.02
CA PHE A 137 3.23 5.61 12.05
C PHE A 137 3.02 4.12 12.37
N PRO A 138 2.99 3.25 11.36
CA PRO A 138 3.03 1.82 11.56
C PRO A 138 4.31 1.38 12.27
N GLU A 139 4.26 0.21 12.92
CA GLU A 139 5.44 -0.46 13.46
C GLU A 139 6.01 -1.38 12.36
N SER A 140 7.34 -1.39 12.22
CA SER A 140 8.07 -2.26 11.29
C SER A 140 8.11 -3.72 11.77
#